data_AF-A0A3S4V594-F1
#
_entry.id   AF-A0A3S4V594-F1
#
_cell.length_a   1.000
_cell.length_b   1.000
_cell.length_c   1.000
_cell.angle_alpha   90.00
_cell.angle_beta   90.00
_cell.angle_gamma   90.00
#
_symmetry.space_group_name_H-M   'P 1'
#
loop_
_entity.id
_entity.type
_entity.pdbx_description
1 polymer ?
#
loop_
_entity_poly.entity_id
_entity_poly.type
_entity_poly.pdbx_seq_one_letter_code
_entity_poly.pdbx_strand_id
1 'polypeptide(L)'
;MSKFRTLLRIATTAGPAIYSVVRRYGPQIKQVIDDNPHLYATIKSRIVAIAGAGKTRRGPAKLQERIEVLREQTTYLYASANSAEVAEQTVAWRHELDALHSALPVIGAMKAKQRRGHLKQIEATVDDLSAKILALTLEDDIEDAQLVDDDQPPSR
;
A
#
# COMPACT_ATOMS: atom_id res chain seq x y z
N MET A 1 22.84 7.68 3.82
CA MET A 1 21.44 8.18 3.96
C MET A 1 20.73 7.32 4.99
N SER A 2 19.87 7.89 5.85
CA SER A 2 19.10 7.08 6.81
C SER A 2 18.09 6.17 6.08
N LYS A 3 17.75 5.04 6.71
CA LYS A 3 16.73 4.08 6.22
C LYS A 3 15.41 4.80 5.94
N PHE A 4 14.95 5.64 6.87
CA PHE A 4 13.73 6.43 6.70
C PHE A 4 13.76 7.38 5.49
N ARG A 5 14.88 8.11 5.25
CA ARG A 5 15.01 8.96 4.05
C ARG A 5 14.89 8.16 2.76
N THR A 6 15.35 6.91 2.77
CA THR A 6 15.20 6.01 1.63
C THR A 6 13.73 5.66 1.40
N LEU A 7 12.97 5.35 2.45
CA LEU A 7 11.52 5.09 2.36
C LEU A 7 10.78 6.31 1.79
N LEU A 8 11.04 7.51 2.31
CA LEU A 8 10.42 8.74 1.81
C LEU A 8 10.68 8.96 0.31
N ARG A 9 11.92 8.75 -0.15
CA ARG A 9 12.28 8.89 -1.56
C ARG A 9 11.53 7.91 -2.46
N ILE A 10 11.39 6.66 -2.02
CA ILE A 10 10.63 5.65 -2.76
C ILE A 10 9.14 6.05 -2.78
N ALA A 11 8.60 6.49 -1.64
CA ALA A 11 7.21 6.94 -1.51
C ALA A 11 6.89 8.14 -2.44
N THR A 12 7.82 9.09 -2.60
CA THR A 12 7.68 10.18 -3.58
C THR A 12 7.49 9.66 -5.01
N THR A 13 8.11 8.53 -5.34
CA THR A 13 7.95 7.91 -6.67
C THR A 13 6.60 7.21 -6.83
N ALA A 14 6.02 6.71 -5.73
CA ALA A 14 4.70 6.08 -5.73
C ALA A 14 3.56 7.09 -5.88
N GLY A 15 3.76 8.34 -5.43
CA GLY A 15 2.81 9.43 -5.57
C GLY A 15 2.52 10.15 -4.25
N PRO A 16 1.75 11.26 -4.30
CA PRO A 16 1.52 12.12 -3.14
C PRO A 16 0.73 11.44 -2.01
N ALA A 17 -0.20 10.55 -2.33
CA ALA A 17 -0.98 9.82 -1.33
C ALA A 17 -0.08 8.90 -0.49
N ILE A 18 0.76 8.11 -1.15
CA ILE A 18 1.74 7.22 -0.50
C ILE A 18 2.79 7.99 0.28
N TYR A 19 3.33 9.07 -0.30
CA TYR A 19 4.23 9.96 0.43
C TYR A 19 3.61 10.50 1.73
N SER A 20 2.34 10.90 1.68
CA SER A 20 1.63 11.43 2.85
C SER A 20 1.47 10.39 3.95
N VAL A 21 1.17 9.14 3.59
CA VAL A 21 1.10 8.02 4.54
C VAL A 21 2.47 7.76 5.19
N VAL A 22 3.53 7.58 4.39
CA VAL A 22 4.88 7.31 4.92
C VAL A 22 5.39 8.46 5.79
N ARG A 23 5.05 9.71 5.45
CA ARG A 23 5.36 10.87 6.27
C ARG A 23 4.56 10.89 7.58
N ARG A 24 3.26 10.57 7.55
CA ARG A 24 2.37 10.55 8.72
C ARG A 24 2.87 9.56 9.78
N TYR A 25 3.22 8.34 9.37
CA TYR A 25 3.75 7.30 10.27
C TYR A 25 5.27 7.42 10.47
N GLY A 26 5.90 8.49 9.97
CA GLY A 26 7.35 8.63 9.93
C GLY A 26 8.05 8.53 11.29
N PRO A 27 7.56 9.21 12.35
CA PRO A 27 8.12 9.06 13.69
C PRO A 27 8.09 7.62 14.20
N GLN A 28 6.94 6.93 14.07
CA GLN A 28 6.77 5.56 14.50
C GLN A 28 7.65 4.61 13.69
N ILE A 29 7.61 4.70 12.34
CA ILE A 29 8.47 3.92 11.44
C ILE A 29 9.94 4.08 11.82
N LYS A 30 10.38 5.31 12.15
CA LYS A 30 11.76 5.55 12.54
C LYS A 30 12.10 4.81 13.83
N GLN A 31 11.25 4.91 14.84
CA GLN A 31 11.42 4.22 16.12
C GLN A 31 11.52 2.71 15.92
N VAL A 32 10.51 2.09 15.30
CA VAL A 32 10.48 0.63 15.13
C VAL A 32 11.59 0.10 14.22
N ILE A 33 12.14 0.89 13.30
CA ILE A 33 13.30 0.49 12.49
C ILE A 33 14.62 0.55 13.27
N ASP A 34 14.73 1.51 14.18
CA ASP A 34 15.90 1.66 15.04
C ASP A 34 15.93 0.50 16.07
N ASP A 35 14.76 0.09 16.57
CA ASP A 35 14.59 -1.02 17.52
C ASP A 35 14.58 -2.40 16.84
N ASN A 36 13.94 -2.52 15.67
CA ASN A 36 13.89 -3.74 14.86
C ASN A 36 14.35 -3.49 13.41
N PRO A 37 15.66 -3.61 13.14
CA PRO A 37 16.24 -3.38 11.82
C PRO A 37 15.66 -4.23 10.68
N HIS A 38 15.07 -5.39 10.98
CA HIS A 38 14.49 -6.30 9.99
C HIS A 38 13.17 -5.75 9.41
N LEU A 39 12.40 -5.01 10.21
CA LEU A 39 11.13 -4.41 9.78
C LEU A 39 11.31 -3.42 8.62
N TYR A 40 12.47 -2.78 8.54
CA TYR A 40 12.81 -1.92 7.39
C TYR A 40 12.71 -2.65 6.06
N ALA A 41 13.12 -3.92 5.98
CA ALA A 41 13.08 -4.67 4.73
C ALA A 41 11.63 -4.93 4.30
N THR A 42 10.75 -5.26 5.25
CA THR A 42 9.31 -5.44 5.05
C THR A 42 8.63 -4.15 4.61
N ILE A 43 8.79 -3.06 5.36
CA ILE A 43 8.20 -1.76 5.00
C ILE A 43 8.70 -1.30 3.63
N LYS A 44 10.01 -1.44 3.36
CA LYS A 44 10.60 -1.07 2.07
C LYS A 44 10.02 -1.91 0.93
N SER A 45 9.88 -3.23 1.08
CA SER A 45 9.38 -4.10 0.01
C SER A 45 7.95 -3.73 -0.37
N ARG A 46 7.08 -3.46 0.61
CA ARG A 46 5.69 -3.00 0.40
C ARG A 46 5.64 -1.68 -0.37
N ILE A 47 6.40 -0.66 0.06
CA ILE A 47 6.43 0.64 -0.61
C ILE A 47 7.03 0.52 -2.03
N VAL A 48 8.05 -0.33 -2.22
CA VAL A 48 8.64 -0.59 -3.54
C VAL A 48 7.65 -1.29 -4.48
N ALA A 49 6.86 -2.24 -3.99
CA ALA A 49 5.84 -2.91 -4.79
C ALA A 49 4.81 -1.90 -5.32
N ILE A 50 4.27 -1.04 -4.45
CA ILE A 50 3.34 0.03 -4.85
C ILE A 50 4.00 1.03 -5.81
N ALA A 51 5.22 1.48 -5.50
CA ALA A 51 5.95 2.44 -6.33
C ALA A 51 6.35 1.87 -7.70
N GLY A 52 6.58 0.56 -7.78
CA GLY A 52 7.04 -0.14 -8.97
C GLY A 52 5.91 -0.51 -9.93
N ALA A 53 4.71 -0.71 -9.41
CA ALA A 53 3.57 -1.21 -10.17
C ALA A 53 3.21 -0.29 -11.35
N GLY A 54 3.19 -0.85 -12.57
CA GLY A 54 2.82 -0.11 -13.77
C GLY A 54 3.88 0.87 -14.29
N LYS A 55 5.09 0.95 -13.71
CA LYS A 55 6.12 1.92 -14.12
C LYS A 55 6.52 1.84 -15.60
N THR A 56 6.52 0.65 -16.17
CA THR A 56 6.88 0.40 -17.58
C THR A 56 5.66 0.37 -18.51
N ARG A 57 4.45 0.47 -17.94
CA ARG A 57 3.17 0.41 -18.66
C ARG A 57 2.52 1.78 -18.78
N ARG A 58 1.50 1.87 -19.63
CA ARG A 58 0.71 3.09 -19.86
C ARG A 58 -0.76 2.76 -19.94
N GLY A 59 -1.61 3.76 -19.65
CA GLY A 59 -3.06 3.64 -19.80
C GLY A 59 -3.65 2.50 -18.94
N PRO A 60 -4.62 1.73 -19.48
CA PRO A 60 -5.28 0.66 -18.72
C PRO A 60 -4.30 -0.39 -18.15
N ALA A 61 -3.26 -0.75 -18.90
CA ALA A 61 -2.28 -1.75 -18.46
C ALA A 61 -1.49 -1.30 -17.21
N LYS A 62 -1.23 0.01 -17.06
CA LYS A 62 -0.62 0.56 -15.84
C LYS A 62 -1.53 0.33 -14.63
N LEU A 63 -2.82 0.62 -14.78
CA LEU A 63 -3.79 0.48 -13.69
C LEU A 63 -4.02 -0.99 -13.35
N GLN A 64 -4.00 -1.89 -14.33
CA GLN A 64 -4.10 -3.32 -14.09
C GLN A 64 -2.99 -3.83 -13.17
N GLU A 65 -1.72 -3.55 -13.49
CA GLU A 65 -0.59 -3.97 -12.64
C GLU A 65 -0.67 -3.37 -11.23
N ARG A 66 -1.11 -2.12 -11.10
CA ARG A 66 -1.33 -1.49 -9.79
C ARG A 66 -2.42 -2.21 -8.99
N ILE A 67 -3.54 -2.54 -9.61
CA ILE A 67 -4.65 -3.24 -8.96
C ILE A 67 -4.23 -4.65 -8.53
N GLU A 68 -3.44 -5.36 -9.34
CA GLU A 68 -2.91 -6.68 -8.98
C GLU A 68 -2.01 -6.63 -7.73
N VAL A 69 -1.08 -5.67 -7.67
CA VAL A 69 -0.25 -5.46 -6.47
C VAL A 69 -1.09 -5.15 -5.23
N LEU A 70 -2.14 -4.32 -5.35
CA LEU A 70 -3.02 -4.01 -4.22
C LEU A 70 -3.86 -5.22 -3.79
N ARG A 71 -4.29 -6.07 -4.73
CA ARG A 71 -4.99 -7.33 -4.41
C ARG A 71 -4.11 -8.28 -3.60
N GLU A 72 -2.85 -8.41 -3.98
CA GLU A 72 -1.87 -9.19 -3.22
C GLU A 72 -1.74 -8.63 -1.80
N GLN A 73 -1.49 -7.32 -1.65
CA GLN A 73 -1.36 -6.68 -0.34
C GLN A 73 -2.62 -6.82 0.53
N THR A 74 -3.80 -6.69 -0.06
CA THR A 74 -5.09 -6.88 0.64
C THR A 74 -5.28 -8.33 1.07
N THR A 75 -4.79 -9.30 0.28
CA THR A 75 -4.82 -10.72 0.65
C THR A 75 -3.93 -11.00 1.85
N TYR A 76 -2.73 -10.41 1.90
CA TYR A 76 -1.86 -10.51 3.08
C TYR A 76 -2.52 -9.90 4.32
N LEU A 77 -3.09 -8.70 4.21
CA LEU A 77 -3.80 -8.04 5.31
C LEU A 77 -4.99 -8.86 5.82
N TYR A 78 -5.76 -9.46 4.91
CA TYR A 78 -6.87 -10.34 5.31
C TYR A 78 -6.36 -11.56 6.08
N ALA A 79 -5.22 -12.12 5.67
CA ALA A 79 -4.62 -13.27 6.34
C ALA A 79 -4.00 -12.93 7.70
N SER A 80 -3.52 -11.70 7.90
CA SER A 80 -2.99 -11.21 9.19
C SER A 80 -4.03 -10.52 10.07
N ALA A 81 -5.27 -10.37 9.60
CA ALA A 81 -6.31 -9.64 10.32
C ALA A 81 -6.55 -10.20 11.73
N ASN A 82 -6.31 -9.36 12.74
CA ASN A 82 -6.51 -9.67 14.15
C ASN A 82 -7.92 -9.29 14.66
N SER A 83 -8.73 -8.65 13.83
CA SER A 83 -10.10 -8.22 14.15
C SER A 83 -11.07 -8.44 13.00
N ALA A 84 -12.36 -8.61 13.34
CA ALA A 84 -13.43 -8.75 12.35
C ALA A 84 -13.56 -7.48 11.48
N GLU A 85 -13.38 -6.30 12.07
CA GLU A 85 -13.43 -5.02 11.35
C GLU A 85 -12.36 -4.93 10.25
N VAL A 86 -11.12 -5.31 10.56
CA VAL A 86 -10.03 -5.34 9.56
C VAL A 86 -10.32 -6.37 8.46
N ALA A 87 -10.84 -7.54 8.83
CA ALA A 87 -11.21 -8.58 7.86
C ALA A 87 -12.35 -8.11 6.92
N GLU A 88 -13.38 -7.47 7.45
CA GLU A 88 -14.48 -6.91 6.65
C GLU A 88 -14.00 -5.77 5.74
N GLN A 89 -13.16 -4.87 6.26
CA GLN A 89 -12.64 -3.74 5.50
C GLN A 89 -11.74 -4.20 4.34
N THR A 90 -10.90 -5.22 4.55
CA THR A 90 -10.04 -5.79 3.50
C THR A 90 -10.86 -6.52 2.44
N VAL A 91 -11.93 -7.23 2.82
CA VAL A 91 -12.89 -7.80 1.85
C VAL A 91 -13.55 -6.71 1.01
N ALA A 92 -13.97 -5.60 1.62
CA ALA A 92 -14.56 -4.48 0.90
C ALA A 92 -13.58 -3.88 -0.12
N TRP A 93 -12.32 -3.65 0.26
CA TRP A 93 -11.29 -3.18 -0.67
C TRP A 93 -11.02 -4.16 -1.80
N ARG A 94 -11.02 -5.47 -1.53
CA ARG A 94 -10.86 -6.49 -2.57
C ARG A 94 -12.00 -6.43 -3.58
N HIS A 95 -13.25 -6.29 -3.13
CA HIS A 95 -14.39 -6.11 -4.03
C HIS A 95 -14.27 -4.84 -4.88
N GLU A 96 -13.81 -3.74 -4.29
CA GLU A 96 -13.59 -2.49 -5.02
C GLU A 96 -12.50 -2.66 -6.10
N LEU A 97 -11.37 -3.29 -5.74
CA LEU A 97 -10.30 -3.62 -6.69
C LEU A 97 -10.79 -4.54 -7.82
N ASP A 98 -11.64 -5.52 -7.52
CA ASP A 98 -12.25 -6.42 -8.50
C ASP A 98 -13.16 -5.67 -9.49
N ALA A 99 -13.97 -4.73 -8.98
CA ALA A 99 -14.81 -3.88 -9.79
C ALA A 99 -13.99 -2.96 -10.72
N LEU A 100 -12.93 -2.33 -10.18
CA LEU A 100 -12.02 -1.49 -10.96
C LEU A 100 -11.32 -2.30 -12.06
N HIS A 101 -10.83 -3.50 -11.72
CA HIS A 101 -10.19 -4.40 -12.68
C HIS A 101 -11.13 -4.76 -13.83
N SER A 102 -12.38 -5.11 -13.49
CA SER A 102 -13.41 -5.50 -14.47
C SER A 102 -13.85 -4.33 -15.37
N ALA A 103 -13.72 -3.09 -14.90
CA ALA A 103 -14.02 -1.90 -15.69
C ALA A 103 -12.95 -1.56 -16.73
N LEU A 104 -11.69 -1.98 -16.54
CA LEU A 104 -10.57 -1.59 -17.41
C LEU A 104 -10.75 -2.01 -18.88
N PRO A 105 -11.20 -3.24 -19.22
CA PRO A 105 -11.44 -3.62 -20.62
C PRO A 105 -12.53 -2.78 -21.28
N VAL A 106 -13.61 -2.49 -20.55
CA VAL A 106 -14.73 -1.67 -21.04
C VAL A 106 -14.24 -0.26 -21.35
N ILE A 107 -13.47 0.35 -20.44
CA ILE A 107 -12.85 1.66 -20.63
C ILE A 107 -11.84 1.66 -21.78
N GLY A 108 -11.12 0.55 -21.97
CA GLY A 108 -10.21 0.34 -23.10
C GLY A 108 -10.90 0.48 -24.45
N ALA A 109 -12.13 -0.02 -24.58
CA ALA A 109 -12.94 0.03 -25.79
C ALA A 109 -13.59 1.41 -26.08
N MET A 110 -13.59 2.32 -25.10
CA MET A 110 -14.20 3.66 -25.26
C MET A 110 -13.40 4.59 -26.17
N LYS A 111 -14.06 5.64 -26.69
CA LYS A 111 -13.39 6.75 -27.40
C LYS A 111 -12.36 7.44 -26.50
N ALA A 112 -11.28 7.94 -27.11
CA ALA A 112 -10.12 8.47 -26.39
C ALA A 112 -10.45 9.53 -25.32
N LYS A 113 -11.39 10.46 -25.61
CA LYS A 113 -11.81 11.50 -24.67
C LYS A 113 -12.50 10.94 -23.43
N GLN A 114 -13.43 10.01 -23.61
CA GLN A 114 -14.16 9.34 -22.52
C GLN A 114 -13.21 8.44 -21.72
N ARG A 115 -12.39 7.65 -22.43
CA ARG A 115 -11.37 6.78 -21.82
C ARG A 115 -10.44 7.56 -20.89
N ARG A 116 -9.94 8.74 -21.31
CA ARG A 116 -9.07 9.56 -20.46
C ARG A 116 -9.75 10.02 -19.18
N GLY A 117 -11.04 10.40 -19.26
CA GLY A 117 -11.82 10.82 -18.10
C GLY A 117 -11.98 9.70 -17.08
N HIS A 118 -12.40 8.52 -17.52
CA HIS A 118 -12.59 7.36 -16.66
C HIS A 118 -11.27 6.81 -16.10
N LEU A 119 -10.21 6.76 -16.90
CA LEU A 119 -8.89 6.34 -16.40
C LEU A 119 -8.38 7.26 -15.28
N LYS A 120 -8.64 8.57 -15.36
CA LYS A 120 -8.27 9.51 -14.30
C LYS A 120 -9.07 9.27 -13.01
N GLN A 121 -10.36 8.92 -13.14
CA GLN A 121 -11.20 8.57 -11.99
C GLN A 121 -10.69 7.29 -11.32
N ILE A 122 -10.44 6.23 -12.11
CA ILE A 122 -9.87 4.99 -11.58
C ILE A 122 -8.51 5.23 -10.95
N GLU A 123 -7.63 6.03 -11.58
CA GLU A 123 -6.32 6.35 -11.01
C GLU A 123 -6.44 7.00 -9.63
N ALA A 124 -7.39 7.93 -9.45
CA ALA A 124 -7.64 8.55 -8.15
C ALA A 124 -8.15 7.54 -7.10
N THR A 125 -9.07 6.65 -7.47
CA THR A 125 -9.55 5.59 -6.57
C THR A 125 -8.44 4.61 -6.20
N VAL A 126 -7.62 4.20 -7.17
CA VAL A 126 -6.47 3.31 -6.92
C VAL A 126 -5.44 4.00 -6.03
N ASP A 127 -5.18 5.30 -6.21
CA ASP A 127 -4.29 6.08 -5.33
C ASP A 127 -4.80 6.12 -3.88
N ASP A 128 -6.10 6.34 -3.69
CA ASP A 128 -6.75 6.34 -2.37
C ASP A 128 -6.70 4.96 -1.70
N LEU A 129 -7.06 3.89 -2.42
CA LEU A 129 -6.94 2.52 -1.95
C LEU A 129 -5.50 2.17 -1.59
N SER A 130 -4.52 2.57 -2.42
CA SER A 130 -3.11 2.34 -2.15
C SER A 130 -2.67 3.00 -0.85
N ALA A 131 -3.16 4.20 -0.56
CA ALA A 131 -2.85 4.91 0.68
C ALA A 131 -3.51 4.25 1.90
N LYS A 132 -4.77 3.86 1.81
CA LYS A 132 -5.51 3.17 2.88
C LYS A 132 -4.90 1.81 3.23
N ILE A 133 -4.63 1.00 2.21
CA ILE A 133 -3.99 -0.32 2.35
C ILE A 133 -2.61 -0.16 2.99
N LEU A 134 -1.78 0.76 2.48
CA LEU A 134 -0.46 1.00 3.07
C LEU A 134 -0.54 1.49 4.51
N ALA A 135 -1.45 2.40 4.83
CA ALA A 135 -1.61 2.94 6.17
C ALA A 135 -1.94 1.83 7.18
N LEU A 136 -2.95 1.00 6.86
CA LEU A 136 -3.35 -0.11 7.73
C LEU A 136 -2.24 -1.15 7.88
N THR A 137 -1.50 -1.41 6.80
CA THR A 137 -0.36 -2.35 6.86
C THR A 137 0.78 -1.83 7.72
N LEU A 138 1.06 -0.52 7.67
CA LEU A 138 2.09 0.08 8.51
C LEU A 138 1.67 0.10 9.97
N GLU A 139 0.39 0.30 10.25
CA GLU A 139 -0.17 0.23 11.60
C GLU A 139 0.02 -1.16 12.20
N ASP A 140 -0.37 -2.21 11.47
CA ASP A 140 -0.15 -3.62 11.82
C ASP A 140 1.34 -3.92 12.06
N ASP A 141 2.20 -3.57 11.09
CA ASP A 141 3.67 -3.78 11.18
C ASP A 141 4.29 -3.02 12.40
N ILE A 142 3.72 -1.88 12.82
CA ILE A 142 4.19 -1.09 13.97
C ILE A 142 3.69 -1.68 15.29
N GLU A 143 2.41 -2.05 15.37
CA GLU A 143 1.81 -2.66 16.55
C GLU A 143 2.49 -3.98 16.89
N ASP A 144 2.69 -4.85 15.89
CA ASP A 144 3.40 -6.12 16.04
C ASP A 144 4.82 -5.91 16.59
N ALA A 145 5.53 -4.90 16.10
CA ALA A 145 6.89 -4.60 16.56
C ALA A 145 6.94 -4.10 18.01
N GLN A 146 5.88 -3.43 18.48
CA GLN A 146 5.78 -2.95 19.86
C GLN A 146 5.44 -4.09 20.82
N LEU A 147 4.55 -5.01 20.42
CA LEU A 147 4.18 -6.17 21.23
C LEU A 147 5.35 -7.13 21.47
N VAL A 148 6.25 -7.29 20.49
CA VAL A 148 7.45 -8.14 20.63
C VAL A 148 8.44 -7.61 21.67
N ASP A 149 8.48 -6.30 21.89
CA ASP A 149 9.38 -5.66 22.87
C ASP A 149 8.87 -5.85 24.32
N ASP A 150 7.55 -5.83 24.51
CA ASP A 150 6.90 -5.99 25.82
C ASP A 150 6.96 -7.42 26.38
N ASP A 151 7.11 -8.44 25.53
CA ASP A 151 7.19 -9.85 25.92
C ASP A 151 8.61 -10.32 26.29
N GLN A 152 9.61 -9.44 26.24
CA GLN A 152 10.98 -9.77 26.59
C GLN A 152 11.21 -9.58 28.10
N PRO A 153 11.39 -10.65 28.92
CA PRO A 153 11.62 -10.49 30.35
C PRO A 153 12.92 -9.70 30.59
N PRO A 154 12.98 -8.82 31.60
CA PRO A 154 14.16 -8.01 31.85
C PRO A 154 15.37 -8.94 32.03
N SER A 155 16.38 -8.73 31.18
CA SER A 155 17.67 -9.39 31.28
C SER A 155 18.27 -9.08 32.65
N ARG A 156 18.34 -10.12 33.50
CA ARG A 156 19.03 -10.10 34.79
C ARG A 156 20.54 -10.14 34.59
#